data_AF-A0A0G0H5V6-F1
#
_entry.id   AF-A0A0G0H5V6-F1
#
_cell.length_a   1.000
_cell.length_b   1.000
_cell.length_c   1.000
_cell.angle_alpha   90.00
_cell.angle_beta   90.00
_cell.angle_gamma   90.00
#
_symmetry.space_group_name_H-M   'P 1'
#
loop_
_entity.id
_entity.type
_entity.pdbx_description
1 polymer ?
#
loop_
_entity_poly.entity_id
_entity_poly.type
_entity_poly.pdbx_seq_one_letter_code
_entity_poly.pdbx_strand_id
1 'polypeptide(L)'
;MFFKNQVVSRRGFFIVLVTTVLAVRRGIAEQAHLEVSKVVSNGTNATRVLMRYSPLNTLWRIETSSDLSKTNSWARSINATNIVRGQSQGLGFVRFDIPTSTNSLFVRSVLVTNANITVTTNNYPVPASGETLFMAMENLMLSVPLFTFVKKAPKHPTLGEFILGVNGETEAGGSHWTLDINGKEATVGSSQYVPKIGDEIEWRLENRNN
;
A
#
# COMPACT_ATOMS: atom_id res chain seq x y z
N MET A 1 -27.44 -4.04 -1.02
CA MET A 1 -26.97 -3.97 0.38
C MET A 1 -26.97 -2.50 0.78
N PHE A 2 -27.88 -2.09 1.67
CA PHE A 2 -28.12 -0.70 2.02
C PHE A 2 -27.11 -0.22 3.08
N PHE A 3 -26.36 0.84 2.78
CA PHE A 3 -25.56 1.55 3.79
C PHE A 3 -26.48 2.52 4.55
N LYS A 4 -26.57 2.36 5.88
CA LYS A 4 -27.39 3.19 6.77
C LYS A 4 -26.79 4.59 6.95
N ASN A 5 -27.67 5.57 6.87
CA ASN A 5 -27.51 7.02 6.98
C ASN A 5 -26.61 7.51 8.13
N GLN A 6 -25.74 8.49 7.84
CA GLN A 6 -25.31 9.50 8.81
C GLN A 6 -26.04 10.83 8.57
N VAL A 7 -26.23 11.55 9.68
CA VAL A 7 -27.19 12.63 9.92
C VAL A 7 -27.05 13.81 8.95
N VAL A 8 -28.14 14.13 8.25
CA VAL A 8 -28.29 15.37 7.46
C VAL A 8 -29.02 16.40 8.33
N SER A 9 -28.30 17.32 8.98
CA SER A 9 -28.92 18.50 9.58
C SER A 9 -28.75 19.73 8.67
N ARG A 10 -29.88 20.33 8.30
CA ARG A 10 -29.97 21.47 7.38
C ARG A 10 -29.56 22.77 8.08
N ARG A 11 -28.36 23.28 7.78
CA ARG A 11 -28.00 24.70 7.51
C ARG A 11 -26.46 24.79 7.44
N GLY A 12 -25.94 24.98 6.22
CA GLY A 12 -24.50 24.89 5.88
C GLY A 12 -24.10 23.47 5.51
N PHE A 13 -24.42 23.04 4.28
CA PHE A 13 -24.16 21.70 3.77
C PHE A 13 -22.65 21.44 3.62
N PHE A 14 -22.05 20.85 4.65
CA PHE A 14 -20.76 20.16 4.58
C PHE A 14 -21.05 18.66 4.49
N ILE A 15 -20.67 18.03 3.39
CA ILE A 15 -20.75 16.58 3.24
C ILE A 15 -19.37 16.02 3.60
N VAL A 16 -19.32 15.25 4.68
CA VAL A 16 -18.15 14.43 5.04
C VAL A 16 -18.54 12.98 4.77
N LEU A 17 -17.93 12.39 3.73
CA LEU A 17 -18.02 10.94 3.51
C LEU A 17 -16.75 10.30 4.03
N VAL A 18 -16.92 9.30 4.89
CA VAL A 18 -15.85 8.49 5.46
C VAL A 18 -15.91 7.12 4.79
N THR A 19 -14.80 6.69 4.20
CA THR A 19 -14.68 5.33 3.64
C THR A 19 -13.37 4.69 4.07
N THR A 20 -13.43 3.41 4.45
CA THR A 20 -12.24 2.58 4.64
C THR A 20 -12.14 1.68 3.42
N VAL A 21 -11.06 1.80 2.65
CA VAL A 21 -10.83 0.90 1.51
C VAL A 21 -9.92 -0.23 1.97
N LEU A 22 -10.51 -1.41 2.20
CA LEU A 22 -9.77 -2.63 2.48
C LEU A 22 -9.41 -3.31 1.16
N ALA A 23 -8.13 -3.54 0.90
CA ALA A 23 -7.71 -4.54 -0.07
C ALA A 23 -8.10 -5.91 0.48
N VAL A 24 -9.14 -6.52 -0.09
CA VAL A 24 -9.71 -7.78 0.39
C VAL A 24 -8.74 -8.93 0.10
N ARG A 25 -7.84 -9.24 1.03
CA ARG A 25 -7.27 -10.59 1.16
C ARG A 25 -7.19 -10.97 2.64
N ARG A 26 -8.16 -11.80 3.05
CA ARG A 26 -8.24 -12.65 4.26
C ARG A 26 -7.83 -11.98 5.60
N GLY A 27 -8.77 -11.29 6.25
CA GLY A 27 -8.82 -11.16 7.73
C GLY A 27 -7.85 -10.20 8.42
N ILE A 28 -6.99 -9.47 7.71
CA ILE A 28 -5.90 -8.70 8.35
C ILE A 28 -6.34 -7.32 8.90
N ALA A 29 -7.51 -6.79 8.57
CA ALA A 29 -7.91 -5.43 8.95
C ALA A 29 -9.27 -5.35 9.67
N GLU A 30 -9.57 -6.32 10.53
CA GLU A 30 -10.84 -6.41 11.27
C GLU A 30 -11.15 -5.20 12.19
N GLN A 31 -10.22 -4.26 12.41
CA GLN A 31 -10.42 -3.15 13.36
C GLN A 31 -9.97 -1.76 12.85
N ALA A 32 -9.83 -1.58 11.53
CA ALA A 32 -9.55 -0.26 10.98
C ALA A 32 -10.81 0.63 11.01
N HIS A 33 -10.77 1.70 11.81
CA HIS A 33 -11.88 2.64 11.97
C HIS A 33 -11.43 4.07 11.73
N LEU A 34 -12.22 4.82 10.97
CA LEU A 34 -11.97 6.22 10.67
C LEU A 34 -13.12 7.05 11.24
N GLU A 35 -12.78 8.02 12.10
CA GLU A 35 -13.71 8.96 12.71
C GLU A 35 -13.37 10.36 12.22
N VAL A 36 -14.42 11.15 11.94
CA VAL A 36 -14.28 12.55 11.56
C VAL A 36 -15.18 13.42 12.42
N SER A 37 -14.61 14.49 12.98
CA SER A 37 -15.32 15.42 13.86
C SER A 37 -14.92 16.88 13.57
N LYS A 38 -15.79 17.83 13.93
CA LYS A 38 -15.46 19.26 13.88
C LYS A 38 -14.76 19.66 15.15
N VAL A 39 -13.68 20.42 15.03
CA VAL A 39 -12.91 20.95 16.16
C VAL A 39 -12.49 22.40 15.88
N VAL A 40 -12.14 23.12 16.94
CA VAL A 40 -11.36 24.36 16.82
C VAL A 40 -9.91 24.00 17.11
N SER A 41 -9.04 24.24 16.14
CA SER A 41 -7.61 23.99 16.22
C SER A 41 -6.88 25.32 16.05
N ASN A 42 -6.05 25.69 17.03
CA ASN A 42 -5.28 26.95 17.01
C ASN A 42 -6.16 28.19 16.67
N GLY A 43 -7.36 28.25 17.23
CA GLY A 43 -8.31 29.35 17.01
C GLY A 43 -9.07 29.32 15.67
N THR A 44 -8.85 28.32 14.81
CA THR A 44 -9.51 28.19 13.51
C THR A 44 -10.36 26.92 13.44
N ASN A 45 -11.48 26.97 12.71
CA ASN A 45 -12.27 25.77 12.44
C ASN A 45 -11.45 24.74 11.65
N ALA A 46 -11.49 23.50 12.12
CA ALA A 46 -10.79 22.38 11.51
C ALA A 46 -11.64 21.11 11.54
N THR A 47 -11.31 20.20 10.64
CA THR A 47 -11.83 18.83 10.63
C THR A 47 -10.79 17.92 11.24
N ARG A 48 -11.13 17.33 12.39
CA ARG A 48 -10.32 16.32 13.04
C ARG A 48 -10.60 14.97 12.42
N VAL A 49 -9.53 14.32 11.99
CA VAL A 49 -9.54 12.94 11.53
C VAL A 49 -8.84 12.10 12.60
N LEU A 50 -9.53 11.07 13.09
CA LEU A 50 -8.95 10.05 13.96
C LEU A 50 -9.04 8.71 13.24
N MET A 51 -7.88 8.12 12.98
CA MET A 51 -7.76 6.79 12.44
C MET A 51 -7.30 5.84 13.54
N ARG A 52 -8.01 4.73 13.72
CA ARG A 52 -7.61 3.58 14.52
C ARG A 52 -7.32 2.41 13.58
N TYR A 53 -6.25 1.67 13.83
CA TYR A 53 -5.85 0.57 12.97
C TYR A 53 -5.24 -0.59 13.74
N SER A 54 -5.44 -1.78 13.18
CA SER A 54 -4.83 -3.04 13.59
C SER A 54 -4.59 -3.88 12.33
N PRO A 55 -3.48 -4.64 12.26
CA PRO A 55 -2.42 -4.77 13.26
C PRO A 55 -1.45 -3.57 13.29
N LEU A 56 -0.76 -3.36 14.42
CA LEU A 56 0.13 -2.21 14.66
C LEU A 56 1.30 -2.06 13.67
N ASN A 57 1.67 -3.14 13.00
CA ASN A 57 2.78 -3.21 12.04
C ASN A 57 2.33 -3.09 10.58
N THR A 58 1.14 -2.51 10.35
CA THR A 58 0.67 -2.20 9.00
C THR A 58 0.88 -0.74 8.70
N LEU A 59 1.30 -0.47 7.47
CA LEU A 59 1.34 0.90 6.96
C LEU A 59 -0.08 1.28 6.56
N TRP A 60 -0.48 2.49 6.94
CA TRP A 60 -1.74 3.07 6.52
C TRP A 60 -1.49 4.46 5.97
N ARG A 61 -2.17 4.78 4.88
CA ARG A 61 -2.17 6.11 4.27
C ARG A 61 -3.55 6.71 4.42
N ILE A 62 -3.58 8.03 4.55
CA ILE A 62 -4.81 8.79 4.51
C ILE A 62 -4.80 9.62 3.25
N GLU A 63 -5.93 9.65 2.59
CA GLU A 63 -6.13 10.42 1.38
C GLU A 63 -7.37 11.29 1.54
N THR A 64 -7.31 12.47 0.95
CA THR A 64 -8.43 13.41 0.95
C THR A 64 -8.82 13.77 -0.47
N SER A 65 -10.09 14.09 -0.67
CA SER A 65 -10.58 14.65 -1.93
C SER A 65 -11.63 15.71 -1.65
N SER A 66 -11.76 16.69 -2.54
CA SER A 66 -12.88 17.64 -2.56
C SER A 66 -14.00 17.17 -3.51
N ASP A 67 -13.81 16.08 -4.25
CA ASP A 67 -14.72 15.60 -5.30
C ASP A 67 -14.64 14.07 -5.48
N LEU A 68 -15.65 13.33 -4.99
CA LEU A 68 -15.68 11.87 -5.12
C LEU A 68 -15.80 11.35 -6.56
N SER A 69 -16.24 12.18 -7.51
CA SER A 69 -16.53 11.74 -8.88
C SER A 69 -15.28 11.59 -9.75
N LYS A 70 -14.16 12.18 -9.34
CA LYS A 70 -12.90 12.19 -10.09
C LYS A 70 -11.92 11.21 -9.46
N THR A 71 -11.60 10.12 -10.14
CA THR A 71 -10.64 9.10 -9.68
C THR A 71 -9.24 9.66 -9.39
N ASN A 72 -8.82 10.73 -10.08
CA ASN A 72 -7.54 11.41 -9.88
C ASN A 72 -7.55 12.56 -8.85
N SER A 73 -8.65 12.74 -8.10
CA SER A 73 -8.81 13.84 -7.14
C SER A 73 -8.27 13.55 -5.73
N TRP A 74 -7.87 12.31 -5.46
CA TRP A 74 -7.40 11.90 -4.14
C TRP A 74 -5.97 12.40 -3.91
N ALA A 75 -5.83 13.46 -3.13
CA ALA A 75 -4.55 14.00 -2.71
C ALA A 75 -3.89 13.10 -1.67
N ARG A 76 -2.61 12.79 -1.90
CA ARG A 76 -1.75 12.01 -0.98
C ARG A 76 -1.02 12.88 0.03
N SER A 77 -0.90 14.17 -0.25
CA SER A 77 -0.35 15.17 0.66
C SER A 77 -1.50 15.95 1.27
N ILE A 78 -1.56 15.96 2.60
CA ILE A 78 -2.59 16.64 3.38
C ILE A 78 -1.89 17.72 4.19
N ASN A 79 -2.32 18.98 4.05
CA ASN A 79 -1.89 20.02 4.97
C ASN A 79 -2.58 19.80 6.32
N ALA A 80 -1.85 19.15 7.24
CA ALA A 80 -2.36 18.71 8.53
C ALA A 80 -1.64 19.42 9.67
N THR A 81 -2.39 19.73 10.72
CA THR A 81 -1.92 20.32 11.97
C THR A 81 -2.21 19.37 13.14
N ASN A 82 -1.61 19.61 14.31
CA ASN A 82 -1.85 18.83 15.54
C ASN A 82 -1.76 17.31 15.35
N ILE A 83 -0.74 16.85 14.62
CA ILE A 83 -0.54 15.42 14.35
C ILE A 83 -0.14 14.73 15.65
N VAL A 84 -0.96 13.78 16.09
CA VAL A 84 -0.72 12.92 17.24
C VAL A 84 -0.75 11.47 16.79
N ARG A 85 0.26 10.70 17.18
CA ARG A 85 0.37 9.26 16.92
C ARG A 85 0.51 8.53 18.25
N GLY A 86 -0.04 7.33 18.33
CA GLY A 86 0.11 6.53 19.53
C GLY A 86 -0.50 5.15 19.39
N GLN A 87 -0.46 4.42 20.50
CA GLN A 87 -1.07 3.10 20.62
C GLN A 87 -1.91 3.10 21.89
N SER A 88 -3.10 2.50 21.84
CA SER A 88 -4.01 2.38 22.98
C SER A 88 -4.91 1.17 22.78
N GLN A 89 -5.08 0.36 23.83
CA GLN A 89 -5.96 -0.82 23.81
C GLN A 89 -5.63 -1.81 22.67
N GLY A 90 -4.34 -2.01 22.37
CA GLY A 90 -3.89 -2.89 21.28
C GLY A 90 -4.06 -2.33 19.86
N LEU A 91 -4.58 -1.11 19.73
CA LEU A 91 -4.79 -0.42 18.46
C LEU A 91 -3.80 0.72 18.27
N GLY A 92 -3.36 0.89 17.02
CA GLY A 92 -2.58 2.04 16.60
C GLY A 92 -3.54 3.16 16.28
N PHE A 93 -3.15 4.40 16.54
CA PHE A 93 -3.94 5.53 16.10
C PHE A 93 -3.09 6.67 15.57
N VAL A 94 -3.67 7.37 14.60
CA VAL A 94 -3.17 8.64 14.09
C VAL A 94 -4.33 9.63 14.11
N ARG A 95 -4.10 10.79 14.70
CA ARG A 95 -5.04 11.90 14.79
C ARG A 95 -4.40 13.15 14.25
N PHE A 96 -5.12 13.93 13.47
CA PHE A 96 -4.65 15.22 12.96
C PHE A 96 -5.84 16.09 12.58
N ASP A 97 -5.59 17.38 12.47
CA ASP A 97 -6.59 18.40 12.17
C ASP A 97 -6.29 19.02 10.79
N ILE A 98 -7.25 18.93 9.89
CA ILE A 98 -7.21 19.55 8.56
C ILE A 98 -7.90 20.92 8.65
N PRO A 99 -7.21 22.03 8.36
CA PRO A 99 -7.86 23.35 8.30
C PRO A 99 -9.00 23.33 7.27
N THR A 100 -10.21 23.70 7.68
CA THR A 100 -11.36 23.68 6.77
C THR A 100 -11.33 24.90 5.87
N SER A 101 -10.95 24.73 4.59
CA SER A 101 -11.00 25.79 3.56
C SER A 101 -12.04 25.55 2.46
N THR A 102 -12.70 24.39 2.42
CA THR A 102 -13.64 24.01 1.35
C THR A 102 -14.93 23.40 1.88
N ASN A 103 -16.03 23.56 1.11
CA ASN A 103 -17.38 23.11 1.48
C ASN A 103 -17.56 21.58 1.51
N SER A 104 -16.61 20.81 0.99
CA SER A 104 -16.72 19.35 0.87
C SER A 104 -15.34 18.72 1.06
N LEU A 105 -15.24 17.82 2.04
CA LEU A 105 -14.01 17.10 2.36
C LEU A 105 -14.34 15.62 2.53
N PHE A 106 -13.76 14.82 1.65
CA PHE A 106 -13.80 13.37 1.70
C PHE A 106 -12.50 12.86 2.28
N VAL A 107 -12.58 11.91 3.20
CA VAL A 107 -11.41 11.33 3.85
C VAL A 107 -11.54 9.82 3.76
N ARG A 108 -10.45 9.17 3.36
CA ARG A 108 -10.34 7.72 3.42
C ARG A 108 -9.04 7.28 4.04
N SER A 109 -9.11 6.20 4.81
CA SER A 109 -7.95 5.42 5.19
C SER A 109 -7.76 4.31 4.17
N VAL A 110 -6.53 4.16 3.72
CA VAL A 110 -6.10 3.15 2.75
C VAL A 110 -5.04 2.32 3.45
N LEU A 111 -5.30 1.02 3.58
CA LEU A 111 -4.26 0.09 4.01
C LEU A 111 -3.17 0.16 2.94
N VAL A 112 -2.00 0.61 3.34
CA VAL A 112 -0.82 0.56 2.50
C VAL A 112 -0.33 -0.87 2.57
N THR A 113 -0.88 -1.69 1.68
CA THR A 113 -0.34 -3.01 1.45
C THR A 113 1.08 -2.84 0.92
N ASN A 114 1.98 -3.63 1.49
CA ASN A 114 3.29 -3.92 0.93
C ASN A 114 3.22 -4.12 -0.59
N ALA A 115 4.33 -3.92 -1.30
CA ALA A 115 4.42 -4.48 -2.64
C ALA A 115 4.15 -5.99 -2.54
N ASN A 116 3.57 -6.60 -3.57
CA ASN A 116 3.29 -8.02 -3.55
C ASN A 116 4.13 -8.69 -4.63
N ILE A 117 5.02 -9.60 -4.24
CA ILE A 117 5.67 -10.50 -5.20
C ILE A 117 4.71 -11.66 -5.47
N THR A 118 4.34 -11.84 -6.72
CA THR A 118 3.60 -12.99 -7.21
C THR A 118 4.55 -13.88 -8.00
N VAL A 119 4.56 -15.16 -7.66
CA VAL A 119 5.25 -16.21 -8.40
C VAL A 119 4.22 -17.29 -8.63
N THR A 120 3.83 -17.52 -9.89
CA THR A 120 2.69 -18.38 -10.25
C THR A 120 1.44 -18.06 -9.43
N THR A 121 1.04 -18.90 -8.47
CA THR A 121 -0.13 -18.68 -7.60
C THR A 121 0.21 -18.12 -6.22
N ASN A 122 1.49 -18.15 -5.85
CA ASN A 122 1.95 -17.73 -4.54
C ASN A 122 2.12 -16.21 -4.48
N ASN A 123 1.73 -15.63 -3.35
CA ASN A 123 1.78 -14.19 -3.13
C ASN A 123 2.56 -13.91 -1.86
N TYR A 124 3.58 -13.07 -1.98
CA TYR A 124 4.51 -12.75 -0.90
C TYR A 124 4.52 -11.24 -0.67
N PRO A 125 4.04 -10.76 0.49
CA PRO A 125 4.08 -9.35 0.80
C PRO A 125 5.53 -8.91 1.06
N VAL A 126 5.96 -7.86 0.37
CA VAL A 126 7.29 -7.27 0.45
C VAL A 126 7.20 -5.80 0.88
N PRO A 127 7.80 -5.43 2.02
CA PRO A 127 7.76 -4.05 2.48
C PRO A 127 8.47 -3.13 1.48
N ALA A 128 7.86 -1.98 1.21
CA ALA A 128 8.51 -0.89 0.48
C ALA A 128 9.51 -0.17 1.41
N SER A 129 10.58 -0.87 1.80
CA SER A 129 11.60 -0.43 2.78
C SER A 129 12.56 0.62 2.22
N GLY A 130 12.50 0.90 0.91
CA GLY A 130 13.50 1.71 0.20
C GLY A 130 14.70 0.89 -0.29
N GLU A 131 14.75 -0.40 0.02
CA GLU A 131 15.74 -1.34 -0.51
C GLU A 131 15.38 -1.82 -1.91
N THR A 132 16.35 -2.40 -2.61
CA THR A 132 16.11 -3.02 -3.92
C THR A 132 15.22 -4.26 -3.78
N LEU A 133 14.48 -4.59 -4.84
CA LEU A 133 13.66 -5.80 -4.90
C LEU A 133 14.49 -7.05 -4.63
N PHE A 134 15.74 -7.08 -5.11
CA PHE A 134 16.66 -8.18 -4.86
C PHE A 134 16.95 -8.37 -3.35
N MET A 135 17.30 -7.30 -2.63
CA MET A 135 17.50 -7.36 -1.17
C MET A 135 16.20 -7.79 -0.45
N ALA A 136 15.08 -7.28 -0.93
CA ALA A 136 13.78 -7.63 -0.38
C ALA A 136 13.44 -9.12 -0.58
N MET A 137 13.83 -9.70 -1.72
CA MET A 137 13.74 -11.14 -1.99
C MET A 137 14.70 -11.96 -1.11
N GLU A 138 15.94 -11.49 -0.86
CA GLU A 138 16.87 -12.13 0.07
C GLU A 138 16.29 -12.18 1.49
N ASN A 139 15.74 -11.07 1.98
CA ASN A 139 15.07 -11.00 3.27
C ASN A 139 13.81 -11.90 3.33
N LEU A 140 13.08 -11.97 2.22
CA LEU A 140 11.90 -12.84 2.11
C LEU A 140 12.28 -14.32 2.20
N MET A 141 13.39 -14.73 1.57
CA MET A 141 13.89 -16.12 1.63
C MET A 141 14.29 -16.52 3.06
N LEU A 142 14.79 -15.57 3.86
CA LEU A 142 15.12 -15.80 5.27
C LEU A 142 13.89 -15.91 6.18
N SER A 143 12.80 -15.22 5.83
CA SER A 143 11.61 -15.09 6.67
C SER A 143 10.45 -16.00 6.26
N VAL A 144 10.41 -16.44 5.01
CA VAL A 144 9.36 -17.28 4.44
C VAL A 144 9.99 -18.52 3.81
N PRO A 145 9.96 -19.69 4.48
CA PRO A 145 10.59 -20.92 3.99
C PRO A 145 10.11 -21.40 2.61
N LEU A 146 8.90 -20.98 2.20
CA LEU A 146 8.30 -21.31 0.91
C LEU A 146 8.71 -20.36 -0.22
N PHE A 147 9.43 -19.28 0.08
CA PHE A 147 10.00 -18.41 -0.94
C PHE A 147 11.47 -18.77 -1.11
N THR A 148 11.83 -19.26 -2.30
CA THR A 148 13.22 -19.57 -2.64
C THR A 148 13.55 -18.97 -3.99
N PHE A 149 14.80 -18.61 -4.22
CA PHE A 149 15.25 -18.22 -5.54
C PHE A 149 16.72 -18.56 -5.75
N VAL A 150 17.11 -18.73 -7.01
CA VAL A 150 18.48 -19.04 -7.44
C VAL A 150 18.99 -17.85 -8.23
N LYS A 151 20.19 -17.37 -7.89
CA LYS A 151 20.88 -16.31 -8.61
C LYS A 151 22.06 -16.83 -9.41
N LYS A 152 22.36 -16.19 -10.54
CA LYS A 152 23.55 -16.49 -11.34
C LYS A 152 24.79 -15.91 -10.69
N ALA A 153 25.75 -16.77 -10.35
CA ALA A 153 27.08 -16.35 -9.93
C ALA A 153 28.08 -16.44 -11.11
N PRO A 154 29.03 -15.50 -11.24
CA PRO A 154 29.22 -14.29 -10.42
C PRO A 154 28.29 -13.14 -10.83
N LYS A 155 28.08 -12.18 -9.92
CA LYS A 155 27.33 -10.93 -10.15
C LYS A 155 27.83 -10.19 -11.39
N HIS A 156 26.92 -9.73 -12.24
CA HIS A 156 27.31 -8.89 -13.37
C HIS A 156 27.62 -7.45 -12.89
N PRO A 157 28.77 -6.87 -13.27
CA PRO A 157 29.23 -5.60 -12.71
C PRO A 157 28.28 -4.42 -12.98
N THR A 158 27.57 -4.42 -14.10
CA THR A 158 26.65 -3.33 -14.49
C THR A 158 25.17 -3.69 -14.41
N LEU A 159 24.82 -4.97 -14.50
CA LEU A 159 23.43 -5.44 -14.63
C LEU A 159 22.91 -6.04 -13.32
N GLY A 160 23.81 -6.27 -12.35
CA GLY A 160 23.47 -6.85 -11.06
C GLY A 160 23.33 -8.37 -11.12
N GLU A 161 22.45 -8.88 -10.27
CA GLU A 161 22.20 -10.29 -10.07
C GLU A 161 21.09 -10.76 -11.01
N PHE A 162 21.34 -11.82 -11.76
CA PHE A 162 20.32 -12.48 -12.58
C PHE A 162 19.63 -13.57 -11.78
N ILE A 163 18.31 -13.65 -11.89
CA ILE A 163 17.50 -14.70 -11.27
C ILE A 163 17.36 -15.85 -12.27
N LEU A 164 17.82 -17.04 -11.89
CA LEU A 164 17.77 -18.26 -12.70
C LEU A 164 16.66 -19.22 -12.27
N GLY A 165 16.07 -18.98 -11.10
CA GLY A 165 15.03 -19.82 -10.56
C GLY A 165 14.27 -19.15 -9.44
N VAL A 166 12.99 -19.44 -9.33
CA VAL A 166 12.14 -18.98 -8.22
C VAL A 166 11.24 -20.15 -7.80
N ASN A 167 11.07 -20.35 -6.49
CA ASN A 167 10.25 -21.42 -5.90
C ASN A 167 10.54 -22.84 -6.41
N GLY A 168 11.81 -23.14 -6.69
CA GLY A 168 12.25 -24.45 -7.18
C GLY A 168 12.11 -24.66 -8.68
N GLU A 169 11.50 -23.73 -9.41
CA GLU A 169 11.45 -23.76 -10.87
C GLU A 169 12.65 -22.99 -11.46
N THR A 170 13.42 -23.66 -12.33
CA THR A 170 14.61 -23.09 -12.98
C THR A 170 14.46 -22.98 -14.48
N GLU A 171 15.23 -22.07 -15.09
CA GLU A 171 15.31 -21.92 -16.55
C GLU A 171 15.72 -23.24 -17.23
N ALA A 172 14.97 -23.65 -18.25
CA ALA A 172 15.22 -24.86 -19.04
C ALA A 172 14.60 -24.74 -20.44
N GLY A 173 15.25 -25.31 -21.46
CA GLY A 173 14.66 -25.42 -22.80
C GLY A 173 14.35 -24.07 -23.49
N GLY A 174 15.11 -23.02 -23.16
CA GLY A 174 14.90 -21.66 -23.69
C GLY A 174 13.93 -20.80 -22.88
N SER A 175 13.44 -21.29 -21.73
CA SER A 175 12.72 -20.46 -20.78
C SER A 175 13.63 -19.50 -20.02
N HIS A 176 13.08 -18.35 -19.64
CA HIS A 176 13.76 -17.34 -18.82
C HIS A 176 12.78 -16.71 -17.84
N TRP A 177 13.29 -16.25 -16.69
CA TRP A 177 12.47 -15.53 -15.72
C TRP A 177 12.36 -14.06 -16.11
N THR A 178 11.13 -13.62 -16.36
CA THR A 178 10.77 -12.23 -16.65
C THR A 178 10.19 -11.57 -15.40
N LEU A 179 10.57 -10.31 -15.17
CA LEU A 179 10.08 -9.49 -14.08
C LEU A 179 9.06 -8.50 -14.63
N ASP A 180 7.85 -8.53 -14.08
CA ASP A 180 6.78 -7.59 -14.39
C ASP A 180 6.45 -6.73 -13.18
N ILE A 181 6.12 -5.47 -13.43
CA ILE A 181 5.74 -4.49 -12.42
C ILE A 181 4.45 -3.83 -12.87
N ASN A 182 3.39 -3.99 -12.08
CA ASN A 182 2.05 -3.49 -12.34
C ASN A 182 1.52 -3.90 -13.72
N GLY A 183 1.75 -5.17 -14.09
CA GLY A 183 1.30 -5.79 -15.35
C GLY A 183 2.09 -5.38 -16.59
N LYS A 184 3.30 -4.84 -16.42
CA LYS A 184 4.21 -4.48 -17.53
C LYS A 184 5.60 -5.03 -17.25
N GLU A 185 6.26 -5.52 -18.29
CA GLU A 185 7.66 -5.95 -18.19
C GLU A 185 8.54 -4.81 -17.64
N ALA A 186 9.36 -5.15 -16.66
CA ALA A 186 10.20 -4.21 -15.96
C ALA A 186 11.32 -3.70 -16.86
N THR A 187 11.51 -2.38 -16.90
CA THR A 187 12.61 -1.74 -17.62
C THR A 187 13.97 -1.89 -16.92
N VAL A 188 13.97 -2.33 -15.67
CA VAL A 188 15.15 -2.53 -14.83
C VAL A 188 15.04 -3.83 -14.05
N GLY A 189 16.18 -4.48 -13.78
CA GLY A 189 16.20 -5.72 -13.01
C GLY A 189 15.94 -5.53 -11.51
N SER A 190 15.75 -6.64 -10.80
CA SER A 190 15.48 -6.66 -9.35
C SER A 190 16.58 -6.00 -8.50
N SER A 191 17.83 -6.00 -9.00
CA SER A 191 18.97 -5.33 -8.35
C SER A 191 18.92 -3.79 -8.39
N GLN A 192 18.02 -3.22 -9.19
CA GLN A 192 17.87 -1.76 -9.36
C GLN A 192 16.47 -1.28 -9.01
N TYR A 193 15.46 -2.12 -9.20
CA TYR A 193 14.09 -1.76 -8.86
C TYR A 193 13.94 -1.59 -7.35
N VAL A 194 13.29 -0.51 -6.91
CA VAL A 194 12.92 -0.27 -5.52
C VAL A 194 11.40 -0.39 -5.41
N PRO A 195 10.87 -1.44 -4.75
CA PRO A 195 9.44 -1.64 -4.59
C PRO A 195 8.76 -0.44 -3.94
N LYS A 196 7.66 -0.02 -4.55
CA LYS A 196 6.77 1.02 -4.01
C LYS A 196 5.54 0.37 -3.43
N ILE A 197 4.94 1.13 -2.52
CA ILE A 197 3.67 0.79 -1.90
C ILE A 197 2.62 0.47 -2.97
N GLY A 198 2.01 -0.70 -2.85
CA GLY A 198 0.95 -1.16 -3.74
C GLY A 198 1.41 -1.68 -5.09
N ASP A 199 2.72 -1.84 -5.33
CA ASP A 199 3.19 -2.48 -6.56
C ASP A 199 2.81 -3.96 -6.59
N GLU A 200 2.34 -4.39 -7.75
CA GLU A 200 2.22 -5.80 -8.12
C GLU A 200 3.49 -6.19 -8.86
N ILE A 201 4.33 -6.99 -8.23
CA ILE A 201 5.60 -7.45 -8.77
C ILE A 201 5.41 -8.91 -9.14
N GLU A 202 5.56 -9.27 -10.40
CA GLU A 202 5.33 -10.64 -10.86
C GLU A 202 6.62 -11.23 -11.43
N TRP A 203 7.00 -12.41 -10.96
CA TRP A 203 7.99 -13.24 -11.63
C TRP A 203 7.24 -14.28 -12.48
N ARG A 204 7.46 -14.24 -13.80
CA ARG A 204 6.91 -15.21 -14.74
C ARG A 204 8.03 -15.98 -15.41
N LEU A 205 7.86 -17.29 -15.54
CA LEU A 205 8.72 -18.11 -16.37
C LEU A 205 8.17 -18.08 -17.80
N GLU A 206 8.86 -17.38 -18.70
CA GLU A 206 8.45 -17.26 -20.10
C GLU A 206 9.27 -18.17 -20.99
N ASN A 207 8.63 -18.85 -21.94
CA ASN A 207 9.30 -19.64 -22.94
C ASN A 207 9.21 -18.93 -24.29
N ARG A 208 10.35 -18.52 -24.85
CA ARG A 208 10.40 -17.75 -26.11
C ARG A 208 10.14 -18.61 -27.37
N ASN A 209 9.82 -19.89 -27.20
CA ASN A 209 9.64 -20.86 -28.29
C ASN A 209 8.19 -21.20 -28.64
N ASN A 210 7.18 -20.39 -28.24
CA ASN A 210 5.79 -20.55 -28.70
C ASN A 210 5.24 -19.26 -29.30
#